data_AF-A0A654TNG2-F1
#
_entry.id   AF-A0A654TNG2-F1
#
_cell.length_a   1.000
_cell.length_b   1.000
_cell.length_c   1.000
_cell.angle_alpha   90.00
_cell.angle_beta   90.00
_cell.angle_gamma   90.00
#
_symmetry.space_group_name_H-M   'P 1'
#
loop_
_entity.id
_entity.type
_entity.pdbx_description
1 polymer ?
#
loop_
_entity_poly.entity_id
_entity_poly.type
_entity_poly.pdbx_seq_one_letter_code
_entity_poly.pdbx_strand_id
1 'polypeptide(L)'
;MRPAPGFFNATTGPSSGFLNWGAGSASGLLNFGNNSGLYNFATSSMGNSGFQNYGSLQSGWANLGNSISGIYNTGLGAPANVSGLLNIGTNLAGWLQNGPTETTFSVGLANLGFWNLGSANIGNYNLGSANIGVYNLGSANIGDFNLGSANIGFGNTGNGNIGIGNTGTGNIGFGNTGNGNIGIGLTGDTMTGFGGWNSGTGNIGLFNSGTGNIGFGNSGTGNWGIGNSGDYNTGIGNTGSTNSGFFNTGLVNTGIGNSGDYNTGLFNAGNTNTGSFNPGDYNTGGFNPGNYNTGYFNPGNSNTGIANSGDVNTGAFNSGNYSNGFFWRGDYQGLGGFAYQSAVSEIPWSYDRFQH
;
A
#
# COMPACT_ATOMS: atom_id res chain seq x y z
N MET A 1 -8.20 -5.72 -88.96
CA MET A 1 -9.34 -4.88 -88.53
C MET A 1 -8.85 -3.96 -87.41
N ARG A 2 -9.05 -2.64 -87.51
CA ARG A 2 -8.69 -1.70 -86.42
C ARG A 2 -9.75 -1.83 -85.30
N PRO A 3 -9.37 -1.90 -84.02
CA PRO A 3 -10.34 -1.91 -82.93
C PRO A 3 -11.15 -0.59 -82.92
N ALA A 4 -12.48 -0.69 -82.84
CA ALA A 4 -13.37 0.47 -82.77
C ALA A 4 -13.50 0.93 -81.31
N PRO A 5 -13.30 2.22 -80.99
CA PRO A 5 -13.57 2.73 -79.67
C PRO A 5 -15.07 2.68 -79.34
N GLY A 6 -15.44 2.62 -78.06
CA GLY A 6 -16.82 2.65 -77.58
C GLY A 6 -17.61 3.92 -77.95
N PHE A 7 -18.90 3.97 -77.61
CA PHE A 7 -19.78 5.10 -77.91
C PHE A 7 -19.58 6.26 -76.93
N PHE A 8 -19.44 7.49 -77.44
CA PHE A 8 -19.24 8.70 -76.64
C PHE A 8 -18.01 8.68 -75.71
N ASN A 9 -16.96 7.93 -76.10
CA ASN A 9 -15.67 7.99 -75.43
C ASN A 9 -14.81 9.15 -75.97
N ALA A 10 -14.27 9.96 -75.07
CA ALA A 10 -13.31 11.04 -75.32
C ALA A 10 -12.00 10.77 -74.54
N THR A 11 -11.31 9.70 -74.93
CA THR A 11 -10.03 9.28 -74.33
C THR A 11 -8.88 9.34 -75.34
N THR A 12 -7.65 9.43 -74.86
CA THR A 12 -6.45 9.50 -75.72
C THR A 12 -5.88 8.13 -76.13
N GLY A 13 -6.36 7.03 -75.52
CA GLY A 13 -6.00 5.65 -75.85
C GLY A 13 -7.19 4.80 -76.35
N PRO A 14 -6.96 3.60 -76.89
CA PRO A 14 -8.04 2.69 -77.30
C PRO A 14 -8.97 2.35 -76.13
N SER A 15 -10.25 2.70 -76.23
CA SER A 15 -11.23 2.52 -75.15
C SER A 15 -12.51 1.87 -75.65
N SER A 16 -13.19 1.06 -74.84
CA SER A 16 -14.46 0.40 -75.20
C SER A 16 -15.60 0.79 -74.24
N GLY A 17 -16.86 0.54 -74.59
CA GLY A 17 -18.02 0.87 -73.73
C GLY A 17 -18.71 2.21 -74.05
N PHE A 18 -19.15 2.96 -73.02
CA PHE A 18 -19.94 4.19 -73.14
C PHE A 18 -19.42 5.32 -72.24
N LEU A 19 -19.36 6.57 -72.74
CA LEU A 19 -19.12 7.79 -71.94
C LEU A 19 -17.83 7.73 -71.09
N ASN A 20 -16.68 7.44 -71.69
CA ASN A 20 -15.39 7.48 -70.97
C ASN A 20 -14.57 8.74 -71.36
N TRP A 21 -13.79 9.33 -70.45
CA TRP A 21 -13.04 10.60 -70.65
C TRP A 21 -11.58 10.50 -70.17
N GLY A 22 -10.70 11.44 -70.53
CA GLY A 22 -9.35 11.56 -69.93
C GLY A 22 -8.23 10.77 -70.64
N ALA A 23 -7.04 10.73 -70.05
CA ALA A 23 -5.85 10.14 -70.67
C ALA A 23 -5.73 8.63 -70.36
N GLY A 24 -5.59 7.78 -71.39
CA GLY A 24 -5.44 6.32 -71.25
C GLY A 24 -6.51 5.48 -71.97
N SER A 25 -6.52 4.17 -71.70
CA SER A 25 -7.44 3.19 -72.28
C SER A 25 -8.53 2.81 -71.27
N ALA A 26 -9.76 3.26 -71.48
CA ALA A 26 -10.89 2.95 -70.59
C ALA A 26 -11.81 1.85 -71.15
N SER A 27 -12.44 1.03 -70.32
CA SER A 27 -13.51 0.12 -70.76
C SER A 27 -14.69 0.09 -69.79
N GLY A 28 -15.93 0.27 -70.28
CA GLY A 28 -17.14 0.26 -69.42
C GLY A 28 -17.95 1.55 -69.53
N LEU A 29 -18.55 2.03 -68.43
CA LEU A 29 -19.48 3.17 -68.42
C LEU A 29 -19.00 4.29 -67.46
N LEU A 30 -18.95 5.54 -67.94
CA LEU A 30 -18.69 6.74 -67.14
C LEU A 30 -17.29 6.83 -66.49
N ASN A 31 -16.25 6.24 -67.10
CA ASN A 31 -14.92 6.28 -66.51
C ASN A 31 -14.05 7.46 -67.00
N PHE A 32 -13.15 7.98 -66.17
CA PHE A 32 -12.12 8.95 -66.51
C PHE A 32 -10.71 8.33 -66.35
N GLY A 33 -9.86 8.32 -67.38
CA GLY A 33 -8.48 7.82 -67.33
C GLY A 33 -8.26 6.39 -67.87
N ASN A 34 -7.21 5.70 -67.40
CA ASN A 34 -6.86 4.33 -67.82
C ASN A 34 -7.42 3.28 -66.84
N ASN A 35 -8.67 2.81 -67.05
CA ASN A 35 -9.36 1.93 -66.10
C ASN A 35 -10.46 1.09 -66.77
N SER A 36 -11.16 0.26 -65.99
CA SER A 36 -12.30 -0.51 -66.48
C SER A 36 -13.41 -0.65 -65.44
N GLY A 37 -14.68 -0.49 -65.83
CA GLY A 37 -15.84 -0.67 -64.96
C GLY A 37 -16.88 0.46 -65.07
N LEU A 38 -17.47 0.82 -63.92
CA LEU A 38 -18.51 1.84 -63.80
C LEU A 38 -17.99 3.01 -62.94
N TYR A 39 -18.00 4.23 -63.49
CA TYR A 39 -17.73 5.48 -62.76
C TYR A 39 -16.37 5.54 -62.04
N ASN A 40 -15.31 5.07 -62.70
CA ASN A 40 -13.95 5.13 -62.16
C ASN A 40 -13.24 6.44 -62.55
N PHE A 41 -12.42 7.03 -61.67
CA PHE A 41 -11.60 8.21 -61.97
C PHE A 41 -10.12 7.92 -61.66
N ALA A 42 -9.29 7.94 -62.70
CA ALA A 42 -7.86 7.66 -62.67
C ALA A 42 -7.08 8.82 -63.31
N THR A 43 -6.07 9.34 -62.61
CA THR A 43 -5.27 10.51 -63.04
C THR A 43 -3.85 10.13 -63.47
N SER A 44 -3.45 8.85 -63.38
CA SER A 44 -2.12 8.36 -63.79
C SER A 44 -2.14 6.89 -64.24
N SER A 45 -0.98 6.34 -64.63
CA SER A 45 -0.82 4.93 -65.03
C SER A 45 -1.02 3.92 -63.91
N MET A 46 -1.12 4.36 -62.65
CA MET A 46 -1.34 3.50 -61.48
C MET A 46 -2.26 4.21 -60.46
N GLY A 47 -3.40 3.58 -60.17
CA GLY A 47 -4.31 3.94 -59.08
C GLY A 47 -5.73 4.30 -59.55
N ASN A 48 -6.74 3.66 -58.93
CA ASN A 48 -8.16 3.77 -59.30
C ASN A 48 -8.98 4.37 -58.15
N SER A 49 -9.97 5.22 -58.46
CA SER A 49 -10.92 5.74 -57.46
C SER A 49 -12.38 5.77 -57.93
N GLY A 50 -13.33 5.56 -57.01
CA GLY A 50 -14.75 5.40 -57.36
C GLY A 50 -15.57 4.56 -56.37
N PHE A 51 -16.74 4.07 -56.81
CA PHE A 51 -17.65 3.28 -55.97
C PHE A 51 -17.26 1.79 -55.86
N GLN A 52 -16.75 1.17 -56.94
CA GLN A 52 -16.41 -0.25 -57.01
C GLN A 52 -15.10 -0.45 -57.78
N ASN A 53 -13.97 -0.41 -57.08
CA ASN A 53 -12.64 -0.42 -57.71
C ASN A 53 -12.02 -1.82 -57.64
N TYR A 54 -11.40 -2.31 -58.73
CA TYR A 54 -10.57 -3.54 -58.77
C TYR A 54 -9.13 -3.28 -59.25
N GLY A 55 -8.09 -3.84 -58.60
CA GLY A 55 -6.67 -3.64 -58.98
C GLY A 55 -5.73 -3.16 -57.86
N SER A 56 -4.61 -2.50 -58.17
CA SER A 56 -3.66 -1.99 -57.17
C SER A 56 -3.70 -0.47 -56.99
N LEU A 57 -3.27 0.03 -55.83
CA LEU A 57 -3.20 1.47 -55.48
C LEU A 57 -4.59 2.16 -55.54
N GLN A 58 -5.57 1.62 -54.83
CA GLN A 58 -6.97 2.01 -54.98
C GLN A 58 -7.47 2.90 -53.84
N SER A 59 -8.46 3.76 -54.13
CA SER A 59 -9.21 4.46 -53.07
C SER A 59 -10.69 4.66 -53.40
N GLY A 60 -11.59 4.76 -52.42
CA GLY A 60 -13.02 4.94 -52.71
C GLY A 60 -13.96 4.20 -51.77
N TRP A 61 -15.20 3.93 -52.21
CA TRP A 61 -16.23 3.36 -51.34
C TRP A 61 -16.09 1.85 -51.13
N ALA A 62 -16.01 1.06 -52.21
CA ALA A 62 -15.71 -0.37 -52.17
C ALA A 62 -14.54 -0.71 -53.10
N ASN A 63 -13.52 -1.38 -52.56
CA ASN A 63 -12.24 -1.62 -53.23
C ASN A 63 -11.82 -3.09 -53.06
N LEU A 64 -11.35 -3.75 -54.13
CA LEU A 64 -10.89 -5.14 -54.14
C LEU A 64 -9.54 -5.28 -54.88
N GLY A 65 -8.47 -5.64 -54.17
CA GLY A 65 -7.12 -5.68 -54.77
C GLY A 65 -5.94 -5.50 -53.81
N ASN A 66 -4.89 -4.74 -54.17
CA ASN A 66 -3.68 -4.55 -53.34
C ASN A 66 -3.35 -3.06 -53.12
N SER A 67 -2.83 -2.67 -51.94
CA SER A 67 -2.51 -1.26 -51.60
C SER A 67 -3.73 -0.35 -51.72
N ILE A 68 -4.67 -0.50 -50.80
CA ILE A 68 -6.01 0.11 -50.86
C ILE A 68 -6.23 1.08 -49.70
N SER A 69 -6.92 2.21 -49.93
CA SER A 69 -7.40 3.12 -48.89
C SER A 69 -8.88 3.53 -49.09
N GLY A 70 -9.80 3.27 -48.17
CA GLY A 70 -11.23 3.61 -48.43
C GLY A 70 -12.21 3.22 -47.33
N ILE A 71 -13.51 3.13 -47.65
CA ILE A 71 -14.53 2.71 -46.66
C ILE A 71 -14.60 1.19 -46.55
N TYR A 72 -14.86 0.46 -47.62
CA TYR A 72 -14.88 -1.01 -47.68
C TYR A 72 -13.72 -1.52 -48.54
N ASN A 73 -12.74 -2.18 -47.95
CA ASN A 73 -11.53 -2.60 -48.64
C ASN A 73 -11.28 -4.09 -48.45
N THR A 74 -11.11 -4.83 -49.55
CA THR A 74 -10.79 -6.27 -49.53
C THR A 74 -9.46 -6.51 -50.25
N GLY A 75 -8.47 -7.01 -49.51
CA GLY A 75 -7.16 -7.37 -50.03
C GLY A 75 -7.19 -8.69 -50.79
N LEU A 76 -6.61 -8.73 -51.99
CA LEU A 76 -6.32 -9.96 -52.75
C LEU A 76 -4.81 -10.23 -52.75
N GLY A 77 -4.38 -11.23 -51.98
CA GLY A 77 -2.99 -11.68 -51.90
C GLY A 77 -2.33 -11.48 -50.52
N ALA A 78 -1.12 -12.03 -50.35
CA ALA A 78 -0.29 -11.88 -49.16
C ALA A 78 1.07 -11.25 -49.53
N PRO A 79 1.50 -10.11 -48.95
CA PRO A 79 0.79 -9.15 -48.10
C PRO A 79 0.15 -8.00 -48.93
N ALA A 80 -1.10 -7.61 -48.62
CA ALA A 80 -1.77 -6.46 -49.24
C ALA A 80 -1.85 -5.28 -48.25
N ASN A 81 -1.35 -4.09 -48.57
CA ASN A 81 -1.43 -2.95 -47.65
C ASN A 81 -2.83 -2.32 -47.69
N VAL A 82 -3.70 -2.61 -46.72
CA VAL A 82 -5.10 -2.14 -46.75
C VAL A 82 -5.37 -1.19 -45.59
N SER A 83 -5.87 0.01 -45.88
CA SER A 83 -6.19 1.05 -44.89
C SER A 83 -7.62 1.59 -45.03
N GLY A 84 -8.29 2.00 -43.94
CA GLY A 84 -9.66 2.52 -44.06
C GLY A 84 -10.60 2.27 -42.89
N LEU A 85 -11.91 2.40 -43.11
CA LEU A 85 -12.92 2.14 -42.07
C LEU A 85 -13.16 0.64 -41.87
N LEU A 86 -13.46 -0.11 -42.94
CA LEU A 86 -13.80 -1.54 -42.95
C LEU A 86 -12.85 -2.26 -43.90
N ASN A 87 -11.92 -3.03 -43.35
CA ASN A 87 -10.86 -3.69 -44.12
C ASN A 87 -10.91 -5.22 -43.91
N ILE A 88 -10.76 -6.00 -44.98
CA ILE A 88 -10.66 -7.47 -44.99
C ILE A 88 -9.38 -7.88 -45.73
N GLY A 89 -8.49 -8.66 -45.13
CA GLY A 89 -7.23 -9.06 -45.78
C GLY A 89 -6.05 -9.34 -44.84
N THR A 90 -4.83 -9.16 -45.35
CA THR A 90 -3.58 -9.20 -44.56
C THR A 90 -3.02 -7.77 -44.43
N ASN A 91 -2.17 -7.47 -43.44
CA ASN A 91 -1.58 -6.13 -43.22
C ASN A 91 -2.58 -4.95 -43.22
N LEU A 92 -3.57 -5.06 -42.33
CA LEU A 92 -4.71 -4.15 -42.21
C LEU A 92 -4.36 -2.99 -41.26
N ALA A 93 -4.65 -1.76 -41.67
CA ALA A 93 -4.66 -0.58 -40.81
C ALA A 93 -6.06 0.06 -40.84
N GLY A 94 -6.59 0.52 -39.72
CA GLY A 94 -7.91 1.13 -39.70
C GLY A 94 -8.81 0.65 -38.57
N TRP A 95 -10.07 1.08 -38.64
CA TRP A 95 -10.98 1.04 -37.49
C TRP A 95 -11.69 -0.28 -37.30
N LEU A 96 -11.90 -1.06 -38.36
CA LEU A 96 -12.53 -2.38 -38.34
C LEU A 96 -11.75 -3.27 -39.31
N GLN A 97 -11.21 -4.37 -38.82
CA GLN A 97 -10.30 -5.25 -39.55
C GLN A 97 -10.88 -6.67 -39.50
N ASN A 98 -10.82 -7.44 -40.60
CA ASN A 98 -11.10 -8.88 -40.64
C ASN A 98 -9.91 -9.62 -41.26
N GLY A 99 -9.28 -10.55 -40.52
CA GLY A 99 -8.24 -11.43 -41.06
C GLY A 99 -8.81 -12.56 -41.92
N PRO A 100 -7.95 -13.30 -42.67
CA PRO A 100 -8.39 -14.38 -43.57
C PRO A 100 -8.90 -15.64 -42.85
N THR A 101 -8.64 -15.81 -41.55
CA THR A 101 -9.05 -16.98 -40.76
C THR A 101 -9.98 -16.65 -39.58
N GLU A 102 -10.04 -15.39 -39.14
CA GLU A 102 -10.85 -14.97 -37.98
C GLU A 102 -11.35 -13.52 -38.14
N THR A 103 -12.56 -13.25 -37.64
CA THR A 103 -13.15 -11.90 -37.61
C THR A 103 -12.46 -11.06 -36.55
N THR A 104 -11.50 -10.24 -36.96
CA THR A 104 -10.71 -9.36 -36.08
C THR A 104 -11.45 -8.07 -35.66
N PHE A 105 -12.79 -8.12 -35.51
CA PHE A 105 -13.62 -6.95 -35.17
C PHE A 105 -13.09 -6.29 -33.90
N SER A 106 -12.35 -5.20 -34.05
CA SER A 106 -11.81 -4.39 -32.97
C SER A 106 -12.06 -2.94 -33.35
N VAL A 107 -12.54 -2.13 -32.41
CA VAL A 107 -12.83 -0.70 -32.61
C VAL A 107 -11.76 0.11 -31.92
N GLY A 108 -10.93 0.80 -32.70
CA GLY A 108 -9.85 1.67 -32.21
C GLY A 108 -8.57 1.54 -33.03
N LEU A 109 -7.51 2.21 -32.60
CA LEU A 109 -6.23 2.26 -33.33
C LEU A 109 -5.20 1.33 -32.70
N ALA A 110 -4.28 0.81 -33.53
CA ALA A 110 -3.09 0.07 -33.09
C ALA A 110 -3.36 -1.15 -32.19
N ASN A 111 -4.49 -1.83 -32.36
CA ASN A 111 -4.75 -3.10 -31.67
C ASN A 111 -4.08 -4.26 -32.42
N LEU A 112 -3.46 -5.19 -31.68
CA LEU A 112 -2.95 -6.47 -32.15
C LEU A 112 -3.77 -7.59 -31.50
N GLY A 113 -4.73 -8.14 -32.24
CA GLY A 113 -5.67 -9.16 -31.78
C GLY A 113 -7.10 -8.85 -32.24
N PHE A 114 -8.09 -9.48 -31.61
CA PHE A 114 -9.50 -9.37 -32.00
C PHE A 114 -10.42 -9.00 -30.83
N TRP A 115 -11.60 -8.47 -31.14
CA TRP A 115 -12.64 -8.11 -30.17
C TRP A 115 -12.19 -7.08 -29.12
N ASN A 116 -11.30 -6.17 -29.51
CA ASN A 116 -10.88 -5.06 -28.66
C ASN A 116 -11.72 -3.80 -28.91
N LEU A 117 -12.25 -3.17 -27.86
CA LEU A 117 -12.87 -1.85 -27.90
C LEU A 117 -12.01 -0.84 -27.14
N GLY A 118 -11.26 -0.03 -27.88
CA GLY A 118 -10.23 0.88 -27.39
C GLY A 118 -8.97 0.78 -28.25
N SER A 119 -7.88 1.47 -27.88
CA SER A 119 -6.67 1.55 -28.70
C SER A 119 -5.45 0.91 -28.05
N ALA A 120 -4.45 0.56 -28.85
CA ALA A 120 -3.13 0.07 -28.41
C ALA A 120 -3.17 -1.21 -27.57
N ASN A 121 -4.17 -2.08 -27.75
CA ASN A 121 -4.23 -3.36 -27.05
C ASN A 121 -3.41 -4.44 -27.77
N ILE A 122 -2.72 -5.30 -27.02
CA ILE A 122 -2.08 -6.52 -27.49
C ILE A 122 -2.80 -7.70 -26.84
N GLY A 123 -3.48 -8.52 -27.62
CA GLY A 123 -4.34 -9.60 -27.15
C GLY A 123 -5.81 -9.37 -27.53
N ASN A 124 -6.72 -10.11 -26.91
CA ASN A 124 -8.11 -10.25 -27.36
C ASN A 124 -9.13 -9.86 -26.30
N TYR A 125 -10.33 -9.47 -26.72
CA TYR A 125 -11.48 -9.24 -25.83
C TYR A 125 -11.25 -8.15 -24.78
N ASN A 126 -10.47 -7.11 -25.09
CA ASN A 126 -10.21 -6.01 -24.15
C ASN A 126 -11.18 -4.85 -24.37
N LEU A 127 -11.79 -4.35 -23.30
CA LEU A 127 -12.58 -3.12 -23.28
C LEU A 127 -11.80 -2.03 -22.53
N GLY A 128 -11.17 -1.14 -23.27
CA GLY A 128 -10.26 -0.10 -22.80
C GLY A 128 -9.00 -0.05 -23.66
N SER A 129 -8.01 0.74 -23.24
CA SER A 129 -6.81 0.99 -24.05
C SER A 129 -5.53 0.50 -23.38
N ALA A 130 -4.50 0.26 -24.19
CA ALA A 130 -3.15 -0.08 -23.73
C ALA A 130 -3.05 -1.36 -22.89
N ASN A 131 -3.95 -2.33 -23.07
CA ASN A 131 -3.88 -3.60 -22.36
C ASN A 131 -2.96 -4.59 -23.10
N ILE A 132 -2.22 -5.41 -22.36
CA ILE A 132 -1.45 -6.55 -22.86
C ILE A 132 -2.01 -7.80 -22.21
N GLY A 133 -2.75 -8.63 -22.95
CA GLY A 133 -3.40 -9.84 -22.46
C GLY A 133 -4.84 -9.95 -22.97
N VAL A 134 -5.63 -10.83 -22.34
CA VAL A 134 -7.01 -11.12 -22.74
C VAL A 134 -8.04 -10.76 -21.68
N TYR A 135 -9.26 -10.42 -22.11
CA TYR A 135 -10.42 -10.22 -21.24
C TYR A 135 -10.24 -9.13 -20.17
N ASN A 136 -9.54 -8.03 -20.50
CA ASN A 136 -9.42 -6.90 -19.57
C ASN A 136 -10.54 -5.88 -19.78
N LEU A 137 -11.17 -5.44 -18.69
CA LEU A 137 -12.10 -4.30 -18.66
C LEU A 137 -11.46 -3.14 -17.91
N GLY A 138 -10.98 -2.15 -18.64
CA GLY A 138 -10.21 -1.00 -18.15
C GLY A 138 -8.96 -0.81 -19.00
N SER A 139 -8.05 0.07 -18.56
CA SER A 139 -6.89 0.44 -19.36
C SER A 139 -5.56 0.10 -18.69
N ALA A 140 -4.51 -0.04 -19.50
CA ALA A 140 -3.13 -0.25 -19.05
C ALA A 140 -2.90 -1.51 -18.20
N ASN A 141 -3.71 -2.56 -18.39
CA ASN A 141 -3.48 -3.83 -17.70
C ASN A 141 -2.43 -4.68 -18.43
N ILE A 142 -1.62 -5.42 -17.67
CA ILE A 142 -0.68 -6.43 -18.18
C ILE A 142 -1.06 -7.78 -17.57
N GLY A 143 -1.51 -8.71 -18.38
CA GLY A 143 -2.08 -10.00 -17.99
C GLY A 143 -3.57 -10.07 -18.32
N ASP A 144 -4.25 -11.05 -17.71
CA ASP A 144 -5.56 -11.50 -18.19
C ASP A 144 -6.66 -11.31 -17.14
N PHE A 145 -7.90 -11.16 -17.60
CA PHE A 145 -9.12 -11.13 -16.78
C PHE A 145 -9.13 -10.02 -15.71
N ASN A 146 -8.46 -8.88 -15.95
CA ASN A 146 -8.46 -7.78 -15.00
C ASN A 146 -9.68 -6.86 -15.20
N LEU A 147 -10.38 -6.55 -14.10
CA LEU A 147 -11.47 -5.58 -14.03
C LEU A 147 -11.00 -4.32 -13.31
N GLY A 148 -10.73 -3.26 -14.07
CA GLY A 148 -10.16 -1.99 -13.63
C GLY A 148 -8.88 -1.69 -14.40
N SER A 149 -8.08 -0.73 -13.93
CA SER A 149 -6.94 -0.20 -14.68
C SER A 149 -5.60 -0.41 -13.99
N ALA A 150 -4.53 -0.44 -14.79
CA ALA A 150 -3.14 -0.53 -14.33
C ALA A 150 -2.81 -1.76 -13.47
N ASN A 151 -3.54 -2.87 -13.65
CA ASN A 151 -3.23 -4.11 -12.96
C ASN A 151 -2.15 -4.91 -13.70
N ILE A 152 -1.29 -5.59 -12.96
CA ILE A 152 -0.28 -6.51 -13.49
C ILE A 152 -0.56 -7.90 -12.91
N GLY A 153 -0.94 -8.85 -13.75
CA GLY A 153 -1.21 -10.24 -13.37
C GLY A 153 -2.61 -10.69 -13.80
N PHE A 154 -3.24 -11.55 -13.00
CA PHE A 154 -4.40 -12.32 -13.41
C PHE A 154 -5.61 -12.08 -12.50
N GLY A 155 -6.77 -11.79 -13.08
CA GLY A 155 -8.04 -11.82 -12.36
C GLY A 155 -8.19 -10.76 -11.27
N ASN A 156 -7.48 -9.63 -11.36
CA ASN A 156 -7.59 -8.57 -10.35
C ASN A 156 -8.84 -7.71 -10.59
N THR A 157 -9.52 -7.32 -9.52
CA THR A 157 -10.64 -6.37 -9.53
C THR A 157 -10.25 -5.09 -8.79
N GLY A 158 -10.42 -3.93 -9.43
CA GLY A 158 -9.95 -2.63 -8.96
C GLY A 158 -8.69 -2.18 -9.70
N ASN A 159 -7.87 -1.32 -9.09
CA ASN A 159 -6.81 -0.59 -9.81
C ASN A 159 -5.42 -0.80 -9.21
N GLY A 160 -4.40 -0.88 -10.06
CA GLY A 160 -3.00 -0.85 -9.63
C GLY A 160 -2.54 -2.08 -8.84
N ASN A 161 -3.24 -3.22 -8.95
CA ASN A 161 -2.86 -4.43 -8.24
C ASN A 161 -1.77 -5.20 -9.00
N ILE A 162 -0.84 -5.82 -8.28
CA ILE A 162 0.22 -6.67 -8.83
C ILE A 162 0.06 -8.09 -8.25
N GLY A 163 -0.30 -9.06 -9.08
CA GLY A 163 -0.44 -10.46 -8.69
C GLY A 163 -1.74 -11.09 -9.15
N ILE A 164 -2.33 -11.97 -8.34
CA ILE A 164 -3.47 -12.81 -8.76
C ILE A 164 -4.67 -12.61 -7.84
N GLY A 165 -5.83 -12.34 -8.43
CA GLY A 165 -7.12 -12.39 -7.73
C GLY A 165 -7.27 -11.34 -6.63
N ASN A 166 -6.55 -10.22 -6.70
CA ASN A 166 -6.69 -9.15 -5.71
C ASN A 166 -7.94 -8.32 -5.99
N THR A 167 -8.65 -7.90 -4.94
CA THR A 167 -9.82 -7.02 -5.01
C THR A 167 -9.54 -5.73 -4.22
N GLY A 168 -9.60 -4.58 -4.91
CA GLY A 168 -9.36 -3.24 -4.34
C GLY A 168 -8.22 -2.51 -5.06
N THR A 169 -7.46 -1.69 -4.36
CA THR A 169 -6.41 -0.86 -4.99
C THR A 169 -5.02 -1.08 -4.43
N GLY A 170 -4.01 -1.14 -5.30
CA GLY A 170 -2.60 -1.15 -4.91
C GLY A 170 -2.16 -2.38 -4.11
N ASN A 171 -2.83 -3.51 -4.24
CA ASN A 171 -2.41 -4.74 -3.56
C ASN A 171 -1.30 -5.46 -4.32
N ILE A 172 -0.37 -6.08 -3.60
CA ILE A 172 0.71 -6.91 -4.14
C ILE A 172 0.60 -8.32 -3.56
N GLY A 173 0.41 -9.33 -4.41
CA GLY A 173 0.37 -10.75 -4.03
C GLY A 173 -0.89 -11.47 -4.49
N PHE A 174 -1.45 -12.33 -3.64
CA PHE A 174 -2.46 -13.32 -4.05
C PHE A 174 -3.73 -13.20 -3.21
N GLY A 175 -4.89 -12.96 -3.83
CA GLY A 175 -6.19 -13.06 -3.18
C GLY A 175 -6.41 -12.04 -2.05
N ASN A 176 -5.78 -10.87 -2.11
CA ASN A 176 -5.98 -9.82 -1.10
C ASN A 176 -7.26 -9.03 -1.38
N THR A 177 -8.03 -8.71 -0.35
CA THR A 177 -9.25 -7.88 -0.41
C THR A 177 -9.06 -6.63 0.44
N GLY A 178 -9.17 -5.45 -0.17
CA GLY A 178 -8.94 -4.13 0.43
C GLY A 178 -7.85 -3.36 -0.31
N ASN A 179 -7.15 -2.43 0.34
CA ASN A 179 -6.22 -1.52 -0.32
C ASN A 179 -4.81 -1.55 0.27
N GLY A 180 -3.79 -1.53 -0.59
CA GLY A 180 -2.39 -1.41 -0.19
C GLY A 180 -1.84 -2.63 0.56
N ASN A 181 -2.42 -3.81 0.40
CA ASN A 181 -1.96 -5.01 1.07
C ASN A 181 -0.78 -5.67 0.34
N ILE A 182 0.17 -6.25 1.08
CA ILE A 182 1.31 -6.99 0.52
C ILE A 182 1.34 -8.40 1.13
N GLY A 183 0.88 -9.42 0.39
CA GLY A 183 0.76 -10.76 0.95
C GLY A 183 -0.17 -11.71 0.24
N ILE A 184 -0.66 -12.70 0.98
CA ILE A 184 -1.56 -13.75 0.47
C ILE A 184 -2.82 -13.78 1.31
N GLY A 185 -4.01 -13.65 0.72
CA GLY A 185 -5.30 -13.89 1.37
C GLY A 185 -5.68 -12.86 2.45
N LEU A 186 -5.11 -11.65 2.39
CA LEU A 186 -5.36 -10.60 3.38
C LEU A 186 -6.76 -9.97 3.17
N THR A 187 -7.47 -9.65 4.25
CA THR A 187 -8.73 -8.88 4.21
C THR A 187 -8.62 -7.66 5.11
N GLY A 188 -8.60 -6.46 4.55
CA GLY A 188 -8.36 -5.20 5.27
C GLY A 188 -7.51 -4.23 4.43
N ASP A 189 -7.07 -3.12 5.03
CA ASP A 189 -6.21 -2.14 4.36
C ASP A 189 -4.80 -2.10 4.98
N THR A 190 -3.79 -1.88 4.13
CA THR A 190 -2.38 -1.69 4.49
C THR A 190 -1.75 -2.82 5.30
N MET A 191 -2.21 -4.06 5.09
CA MET A 191 -1.70 -5.24 5.79
C MET A 191 -0.50 -5.86 5.05
N THR A 192 0.40 -6.49 5.81
CA THR A 192 1.49 -7.31 5.24
C THR A 192 1.52 -8.70 5.87
N GLY A 193 1.57 -9.77 5.07
CA GLY A 193 1.71 -11.15 5.57
C GLY A 193 0.80 -12.18 4.91
N PHE A 194 0.31 -13.14 5.70
CA PHE A 194 -0.61 -14.20 5.25
C PHE A 194 -1.99 -14.04 5.90
N GLY A 195 -3.01 -14.31 5.10
CA GLY A 195 -4.42 -14.22 5.41
C GLY A 195 -4.81 -15.11 6.57
N GLY A 196 -5.68 -14.59 7.44
CA GLY A 196 -6.09 -15.28 8.66
C GLY A 196 -5.04 -15.30 9.77
N TRP A 197 -3.82 -14.80 9.53
CA TRP A 197 -2.84 -14.63 10.58
C TRP A 197 -2.86 -13.22 11.17
N ASN A 198 -3.29 -12.17 10.46
CA ASN A 198 -3.54 -10.86 11.08
C ASN A 198 -5.02 -10.48 10.99
N SER A 199 -5.54 -9.77 12.00
CA SER A 199 -6.88 -9.16 12.01
C SER A 199 -6.82 -7.68 12.39
N GLY A 200 -7.72 -6.87 11.83
CA GLY A 200 -7.72 -5.42 12.01
C GLY A 200 -6.99 -4.69 10.87
N THR A 201 -6.28 -3.59 11.15
CA THR A 201 -5.72 -2.69 10.11
C THR A 201 -4.25 -2.35 10.35
N GLY A 202 -3.46 -2.20 9.28
CA GLY A 202 -2.09 -1.70 9.36
C GLY A 202 -1.10 -2.58 10.14
N ASN A 203 -1.41 -3.86 10.36
CA ASN A 203 -0.52 -4.77 11.08
C ASN A 203 0.58 -5.32 10.15
N ILE A 204 1.80 -5.42 10.68
CA ILE A 204 2.99 -5.95 10.00
C ILE A 204 3.52 -7.16 10.79
N GLY A 205 3.62 -8.32 10.16
CA GLY A 205 4.10 -9.56 10.77
C GLY A 205 3.03 -10.64 10.78
N LEU A 206 2.91 -11.43 11.86
CA LEU A 206 1.96 -12.55 11.94
C LEU A 206 1.22 -12.57 13.28
N PHE A 207 0.01 -13.12 13.31
CA PHE A 207 -0.79 -13.32 14.54
C PHE A 207 -1.19 -12.02 15.26
N ASN A 208 -1.06 -10.85 14.62
CA ASN A 208 -1.42 -9.58 15.22
C ASN A 208 -2.93 -9.30 15.08
N SER A 209 -3.53 -8.71 16.11
CA SER A 209 -4.94 -8.30 16.16
C SER A 209 -5.06 -6.84 16.59
N GLY A 210 -5.93 -6.07 15.93
CA GLY A 210 -6.12 -4.65 16.23
C GLY A 210 -5.44 -3.76 15.19
N THR A 211 -4.79 -2.68 15.62
CA THR A 211 -4.32 -1.63 14.70
C THR A 211 -2.83 -1.35 14.81
N GLY A 212 -2.12 -1.30 13.68
CA GLY A 212 -0.75 -0.78 13.61
C GLY A 212 0.30 -1.57 14.40
N ASN A 213 0.07 -2.86 14.69
CA ASN A 213 1.04 -3.66 15.44
C ASN A 213 2.14 -4.20 14.53
N ILE A 214 3.37 -4.25 15.05
CA ILE A 214 4.56 -4.75 14.34
C ILE A 214 5.15 -5.93 15.12
N GLY A 215 5.28 -7.08 14.47
CA GLY A 215 5.91 -8.28 15.02
C GLY A 215 4.97 -9.48 15.09
N PHE A 216 4.92 -10.18 16.22
CA PHE A 216 4.22 -11.46 16.33
C PHE A 216 3.21 -11.48 17.48
N GLY A 217 1.96 -11.84 17.19
CA GLY A 217 1.00 -12.16 18.26
C GLY A 217 0.57 -10.98 19.12
N ASN A 218 0.75 -9.73 18.66
CA ASN A 218 0.35 -8.57 19.46
C ASN A 218 -1.14 -8.27 19.30
N SER A 219 -1.78 -7.79 20.37
CA SER A 219 -3.19 -7.37 20.37
C SER A 219 -3.37 -5.94 20.87
N GLY A 220 -4.19 -5.15 20.19
CA GLY A 220 -4.47 -3.76 20.56
C GLY A 220 -3.86 -2.79 19.54
N THR A 221 -3.26 -1.70 20.00
CA THR A 221 -2.80 -0.60 19.12
C THR A 221 -1.30 -0.36 19.19
N GLY A 222 -0.63 -0.30 18.05
CA GLY A 222 0.72 0.27 17.94
C GLY A 222 1.79 -0.46 18.75
N ASN A 223 1.61 -1.75 19.06
CA ASN A 223 2.61 -2.51 19.79
C ASN A 223 3.75 -2.96 18.86
N TRP A 224 4.98 -2.92 19.37
CA TRP A 224 6.15 -3.46 18.68
C TRP A 224 6.73 -4.62 19.48
N GLY A 225 6.70 -5.82 18.90
CA GLY A 225 7.48 -6.96 19.37
C GLY A 225 6.66 -8.23 19.39
N ILE A 226 6.67 -8.95 20.51
CA ILE A 226 6.07 -10.29 20.59
C ILE A 226 5.07 -10.36 21.73
N GLY A 227 3.83 -10.73 21.42
CA GLY A 227 2.82 -11.07 22.42
C GLY A 227 2.45 -9.91 23.35
N ASN A 228 2.59 -8.66 22.93
CA ASN A 228 2.16 -7.53 23.73
C ASN A 228 0.65 -7.33 23.61
N SER A 229 0.01 -6.93 24.71
CA SER A 229 -1.43 -6.64 24.77
C SER A 229 -1.69 -5.23 25.29
N GLY A 230 -2.60 -4.51 24.63
CA GLY A 230 -2.93 -3.11 24.94
C GLY A 230 -2.28 -2.17 23.93
N ASP A 231 -1.73 -1.04 24.38
CA ASP A 231 -1.37 0.06 23.48
C ASP A 231 0.10 0.50 23.61
N TYR A 232 0.79 0.65 22.49
CA TYR A 232 2.13 1.24 22.39
C TYR A 232 3.21 0.55 23.24
N ASN A 233 3.05 -0.74 23.53
CA ASN A 233 4.08 -1.49 24.24
C ASN A 233 5.21 -1.90 23.28
N THR A 234 6.45 -1.88 23.77
CA THR A 234 7.63 -2.31 23.04
C THR A 234 8.36 -3.44 23.77
N GLY A 235 8.63 -4.55 23.08
CA GLY A 235 9.35 -5.70 23.62
C GLY A 235 8.50 -6.97 23.65
N ILE A 236 8.51 -7.71 24.76
CA ILE A 236 7.88 -9.04 24.81
C ILE A 236 6.89 -9.15 25.98
N GLY A 237 5.67 -9.59 25.68
CA GLY A 237 4.71 -10.01 26.70
C GLY A 237 4.25 -8.90 27.63
N ASN A 238 4.39 -7.64 27.25
CA ASN A 238 3.92 -6.53 28.07
C ASN A 238 2.39 -6.40 27.94
N THR A 239 1.71 -6.06 29.03
CA THR A 239 0.26 -5.83 29.08
C THR A 239 -0.04 -4.43 29.62
N GLY A 240 -0.97 -3.71 28.99
CA GLY A 240 -1.33 -2.35 29.39
C GLY A 240 -0.84 -1.34 28.36
N SER A 241 -0.27 -0.22 28.78
CA SER A 241 0.11 0.85 27.85
C SER A 241 1.53 1.36 28.04
N THR A 242 2.21 1.65 26.92
CA THR A 242 3.52 2.34 26.88
C THR A 242 4.63 1.68 27.69
N ASN A 243 4.52 0.37 27.93
CA ASN A 243 5.58 -0.38 28.62
C ASN A 243 6.71 -0.73 27.64
N SER A 244 7.94 -0.76 28.14
CA SER A 244 9.13 -1.16 27.39
C SER A 244 9.91 -2.26 28.10
N GLY A 245 10.30 -3.30 27.37
CA GLY A 245 11.05 -4.44 27.90
C GLY A 245 10.23 -5.72 27.92
N PHE A 246 10.22 -6.44 29.04
CA PHE A 246 9.71 -7.81 29.11
C PHE A 246 8.69 -7.98 30.24
N PHE A 247 7.51 -8.52 29.91
CA PHE A 247 6.52 -8.97 30.88
C PHE A 247 6.07 -7.91 31.89
N ASN A 248 6.12 -6.62 31.52
CA ASN A 248 5.59 -5.57 32.38
C ASN A 248 4.06 -5.50 32.25
N THR A 249 3.37 -5.22 33.36
CA THR A 249 1.91 -5.06 33.40
C THR A 249 1.53 -3.72 34.02
N GLY A 250 0.78 -2.89 33.31
CA GLY A 250 0.35 -1.57 33.76
C GLY A 250 0.72 -0.48 32.77
N LEU A 251 1.12 0.69 33.26
CA LEU A 251 1.40 1.88 32.45
C LEU A 251 2.87 2.32 32.60
N VAL A 252 3.52 2.65 31.48
CA VAL A 252 4.82 3.34 31.43
C VAL A 252 5.93 2.63 32.22
N ASN A 253 5.89 1.29 32.32
CA ASN A 253 6.97 0.55 32.96
C ASN A 253 8.12 0.30 32.00
N THR A 254 9.35 0.40 32.48
CA THR A 254 10.55 0.05 31.73
C THR A 254 11.36 -1.02 32.44
N GLY A 255 11.68 -2.12 31.77
CA GLY A 255 12.53 -3.19 32.29
C GLY A 255 11.84 -4.55 32.26
N ILE A 256 11.90 -5.32 33.34
CA ILE A 256 11.45 -6.72 33.37
C ILE A 256 10.47 -6.95 34.52
N GLY A 257 9.29 -7.48 34.20
CA GLY A 257 8.38 -8.06 35.18
C GLY A 257 7.83 -7.05 36.19
N ASN A 258 7.77 -5.77 35.85
CA ASN A 258 7.17 -4.78 36.74
C ASN A 258 5.64 -4.83 36.66
N SER A 259 4.96 -4.69 37.80
CA SER A 259 3.50 -4.69 37.92
C SER A 259 3.02 -3.41 38.61
N GLY A 260 2.03 -2.74 38.05
CA GLY A 260 1.61 -1.39 38.43
C GLY A 260 2.17 -0.35 37.46
N ASP A 261 2.29 0.92 37.85
CA ASP A 261 2.56 2.00 36.90
C ASP A 261 3.88 2.74 37.18
N TYR A 262 4.52 3.26 36.11
CA TYR A 262 5.71 4.11 36.17
C TYR A 262 6.93 3.48 36.86
N ASN A 263 7.07 2.16 36.82
CA ASN A 263 8.23 1.49 37.41
C ASN A 263 9.37 1.37 36.40
N THR A 264 10.60 1.55 36.88
CA THR A 264 11.81 1.28 36.10
C THR A 264 12.68 0.24 36.79
N GLY A 265 13.07 -0.81 36.08
CA GLY A 265 13.97 -1.85 36.54
C GLY A 265 13.32 -3.24 36.56
N LEU A 266 13.51 -4.00 37.64
CA LEU A 266 13.21 -5.44 37.67
C LEU A 266 12.22 -5.79 38.78
N PHE A 267 11.11 -6.45 38.46
CA PHE A 267 10.21 -7.07 39.42
C PHE A 267 9.72 -6.11 40.53
N ASN A 268 9.47 -4.85 40.20
CA ASN A 268 8.80 -3.93 41.11
C ASN A 268 7.28 -4.16 41.06
N ALA A 269 6.60 -4.01 42.18
CA ALA A 269 5.15 -4.16 42.29
C ALA A 269 4.57 -2.93 43.00
N GLY A 270 3.59 -2.26 42.40
CA GLY A 270 3.09 -0.97 42.85
C GLY A 270 3.52 0.13 41.87
N ASN A 271 3.62 1.37 42.31
CA ASN A 271 3.78 2.51 41.41
C ASN A 271 5.08 3.28 41.66
N THR A 272 5.62 3.87 40.60
CA THR A 272 6.73 4.85 40.65
C THR A 272 8.00 4.33 41.34
N ASN A 273 8.26 3.02 41.27
CA ASN A 273 9.49 2.45 41.83
C ASN A 273 10.63 2.47 40.80
N THR A 274 11.86 2.74 41.27
CA THR A 274 13.08 2.63 40.46
C THR A 274 14.04 1.62 41.10
N GLY A 275 14.50 0.64 40.33
CA GLY A 275 15.45 -0.37 40.76
C GLY A 275 14.82 -1.76 40.77
N SER A 276 14.97 -2.57 41.82
CA SER A 276 14.58 -3.98 41.76
C SER A 276 13.90 -4.53 42.99
N PHE A 277 12.89 -5.37 42.80
CA PHE A 277 12.19 -6.06 43.89
C PHE A 277 11.66 -5.09 44.96
N ASN A 278 11.01 -4.00 44.55
CA ASN A 278 10.34 -3.09 45.47
C ASN A 278 8.81 -3.28 45.40
N PRO A 279 8.20 -3.98 46.38
CA PRO A 279 6.75 -3.98 46.58
C PRO A 279 6.28 -2.73 47.34
N GLY A 280 5.27 -2.05 46.81
CA GLY A 280 4.76 -0.77 47.33
C GLY A 280 5.03 0.36 46.35
N ASP A 281 4.93 1.61 46.82
CA ASP A 281 4.99 2.80 45.96
C ASP A 281 6.20 3.70 46.29
N TYR A 282 6.72 4.40 45.27
CA TYR A 282 7.74 5.45 45.40
C TYR A 282 9.08 4.98 45.97
N ASN A 283 9.47 3.73 45.78
CA ASN A 283 10.74 3.22 46.27
C ASN A 283 11.88 3.39 45.25
N THR A 284 13.08 3.67 45.71
CA THR A 284 14.30 3.70 44.88
C THR A 284 15.35 2.75 45.45
N GLY A 285 16.04 1.98 44.60
CA GLY A 285 17.04 0.99 45.00
C GLY A 285 16.45 -0.43 44.93
N GLY A 286 16.62 -1.28 45.94
CA GLY A 286 16.05 -2.62 45.83
C GLY A 286 15.73 -3.36 47.12
N PHE A 287 14.82 -4.33 47.01
CA PHE A 287 14.31 -5.08 48.15
C PHE A 287 13.70 -4.19 49.23
N ASN A 288 12.94 -3.15 48.85
CA ASN A 288 12.24 -2.29 49.80
C ASN A 288 10.72 -2.54 49.78
N PRO A 289 10.17 -3.37 50.69
CA PRO A 289 8.74 -3.48 50.92
C PRO A 289 8.17 -2.26 51.66
N GLY A 290 7.04 -1.75 51.20
CA GLY A 290 6.38 -0.56 51.75
C GLY A 290 6.61 0.65 50.86
N ASN A 291 6.43 1.86 51.39
CA ASN A 291 6.35 3.06 50.55
C ASN A 291 7.47 4.08 50.85
N TYR A 292 7.90 4.83 49.83
CA TYR A 292 8.84 5.96 49.96
C TYR A 292 10.24 5.59 50.50
N ASN A 293 10.68 4.34 50.31
CA ASN A 293 12.00 3.94 50.76
C ASN A 293 13.07 4.21 49.70
N THR A 294 14.25 4.65 50.13
CA THR A 294 15.42 4.83 49.27
C THR A 294 16.59 3.99 49.79
N GLY A 295 17.20 3.18 48.92
CA GLY A 295 18.35 2.33 49.24
C GLY A 295 18.00 0.85 49.15
N TYR A 296 18.49 0.03 50.09
CA TYR A 296 18.36 -1.42 49.98
C TYR A 296 17.84 -2.08 51.25
N PHE A 297 16.98 -3.10 51.09
CA PHE A 297 16.48 -3.92 52.19
C PHE A 297 15.74 -3.13 53.28
N ASN A 298 14.99 -2.10 52.92
CA ASN A 298 14.24 -1.31 53.91
C ASN A 298 12.75 -1.71 53.94
N PRO A 299 12.31 -2.60 54.85
CA PRO A 299 10.90 -2.84 55.11
C PRO A 299 10.27 -1.74 55.97
N GLY A 300 9.05 -1.33 55.62
CA GLY A 300 8.34 -0.23 56.27
C GLY A 300 8.27 0.98 55.36
N ASN A 301 8.09 2.19 55.89
CA ASN A 301 7.88 3.39 55.07
C ASN A 301 8.88 4.50 55.35
N SER A 302 9.19 5.28 54.32
CA SER A 302 10.02 6.50 54.40
C SER A 302 11.42 6.27 54.98
N ASN A 303 12.00 5.08 54.76
CA ASN A 303 13.35 4.78 55.18
C ASN A 303 14.38 5.14 54.10
N THR A 304 15.51 5.70 54.51
CA THR A 304 16.65 5.98 53.63
C THR A 304 17.90 5.26 54.13
N GLY A 305 18.49 4.41 53.29
CA GLY A 305 19.76 3.73 53.53
C GLY A 305 19.67 2.22 53.38
N ILE A 306 20.27 1.45 54.30
CA ILE A 306 20.44 0.00 54.15
C ILE A 306 19.86 -0.75 55.35
N ALA A 307 19.02 -1.75 55.10
CA ALA A 307 18.53 -2.66 56.14
C ALA A 307 17.83 -1.96 57.31
N ASN A 308 17.05 -0.89 57.04
CA ASN A 308 16.22 -0.26 58.07
C ASN A 308 14.81 -0.86 58.08
N SER A 309 14.40 -1.39 59.22
CA SER A 309 13.05 -1.86 59.51
C SER A 309 12.33 -0.86 60.40
N GLY A 310 11.04 -0.64 60.15
CA GLY A 310 10.24 0.40 60.83
C GLY A 310 9.97 1.58 59.90
N ASP A 311 9.55 2.72 60.44
CA ASP A 311 9.18 3.90 59.65
C ASP A 311 10.09 5.11 59.93
N VAL A 312 10.36 5.92 58.90
CA VAL A 312 11.05 7.22 58.99
C VAL A 312 12.49 7.13 59.51
N ASN A 313 13.24 6.10 59.11
CA ASN A 313 14.64 5.96 59.50
C ASN A 313 15.61 6.45 58.42
N THR A 314 16.74 7.04 58.83
CA THR A 314 17.87 7.34 57.95
C THR A 314 19.14 6.69 58.47
N GLY A 315 19.86 5.96 57.62
CA GLY A 315 21.12 5.30 57.98
C GLY A 315 21.09 3.80 57.70
N ALA A 316 21.63 2.95 58.60
CA ALA A 316 21.63 1.52 58.34
C ALA A 316 21.43 0.64 59.57
N PHE A 317 20.78 -0.52 59.37
CA PHE A 317 20.51 -1.51 60.41
C PHE A 317 19.69 -0.97 61.59
N ASN A 318 18.78 -0.02 61.33
CA ASN A 318 17.84 0.48 62.34
C ASN A 318 16.57 -0.39 62.37
N SER A 319 16.00 -0.63 63.55
CA SER A 319 14.76 -1.43 63.71
C SER A 319 13.62 -0.69 64.43
N GLY A 320 13.88 0.52 64.93
CA GLY A 320 12.86 1.40 65.52
C GLY A 320 12.29 2.37 64.49
N ASN A 321 11.59 3.41 64.95
CA ASN A 321 11.03 4.47 64.11
C ASN A 321 11.72 5.81 64.35
N TYR A 322 11.64 6.74 63.39
CA TYR A 322 12.13 8.12 63.53
C TYR A 322 13.61 8.22 63.96
N SER A 323 14.47 7.30 63.51
CA SER A 323 15.87 7.25 63.95
C SER A 323 16.85 7.65 62.84
N ASN A 324 17.95 8.30 63.22
CA ASN A 324 19.04 8.68 62.34
C ASN A 324 20.37 8.10 62.82
N GLY A 325 21.03 7.28 62.00
CA GLY A 325 22.33 6.67 62.30
C GLY A 325 22.38 5.17 62.05
N PHE A 326 23.18 4.45 62.84
CA PHE A 326 23.48 3.04 62.63
C PHE A 326 23.10 2.18 63.84
N PHE A 327 22.56 0.99 63.59
CA PHE A 327 22.29 -0.04 64.60
C PHE A 327 21.32 0.37 65.72
N TRP A 328 20.41 1.32 65.46
CA TRP A 328 19.41 1.75 66.44
C TRP A 328 18.30 0.71 66.59
N ARG A 329 17.93 0.40 67.83
CA ARG A 329 16.86 -0.57 68.13
C ARG A 329 15.59 0.04 68.71
N GLY A 330 15.66 1.29 69.18
CA GLY A 330 14.53 2.01 69.75
C GLY A 330 14.08 3.16 68.84
N ASP A 331 12.98 3.80 69.22
CA ASP A 331 12.44 4.94 68.48
C ASP A 331 13.19 6.24 68.81
N TYR A 332 13.16 7.22 67.90
CA TYR A 332 13.66 8.59 68.10
C TYR A 332 15.15 8.64 68.49
N GLN A 333 15.99 7.79 67.89
CA GLN A 333 17.43 7.75 68.17
C GLN A 333 18.24 8.62 67.21
N GLY A 334 19.36 9.17 67.69
CA GLY A 334 20.25 10.01 66.88
C GLY A 334 19.66 11.34 66.42
N LEU A 335 18.69 11.88 67.18
CA LEU A 335 18.09 13.19 66.93
C LEU A 335 19.01 14.34 67.38
N GLY A 336 19.04 15.42 66.61
CA GLY A 336 19.69 16.66 67.01
C GLY A 336 18.87 17.41 68.07
N GLY A 337 19.49 17.80 69.19
CA GLY A 337 18.87 18.62 70.24
C GLY A 337 19.46 20.02 70.30
N PHE A 338 18.63 21.01 70.61
CA PHE A 338 19.07 22.37 70.95
C PHE A 338 18.76 22.65 72.42
N ALA A 339 19.75 23.10 73.18
CA ALA A 339 19.58 23.53 74.56
C ALA A 339 19.74 25.05 74.64
N TYR A 340 18.73 25.74 75.17
CA TYR A 340 18.81 27.16 75.52
C TYR A 340 18.82 27.31 77.04
N GLN A 341 19.82 28.00 77.58
CA GLN A 341 19.92 28.28 79.01
C GLN A 341 19.80 29.79 79.22
N SER A 342 18.77 30.24 79.95
CA SER A 342 18.66 31.62 80.42
C SER A 342 19.26 31.72 81.82
N ALA A 343 20.18 32.68 82.01
CA ALA A 343 20.72 33.00 83.32
C ALA A 343 19.84 34.08 83.98
N VAL A 344 19.21 33.76 85.11
CA VAL A 344 18.59 34.76 86.00
C VAL A 344 19.66 35.17 87.02
N SER A 345 19.97 36.46 87.11
CA SER A 345 20.98 36.97 88.05
C SER A 345 20.53 36.82 89.50
N GLU A 346 21.48 36.53 90.41
CA GLU A 346 21.22 36.38 91.85
C GLU A 346 20.57 37.64 92.44
N ILE A 347 19.54 37.44 93.27
CA ILE A 347 18.94 38.52 94.07
C ILE A 347 19.81 38.68 95.32
N PRO A 348 20.49 39.83 95.51
CA PRO A 348 21.35 40.00 96.67
C PRO A 348 20.55 40.06 97.97
N TRP A 349 20.91 39.22 98.94
CA TRP A 349 20.44 39.29 100.33
C TRP A 349 21.63 39.56 101.25
N SER A 350 21.48 40.50 102.18
CA SER A 350 22.46 40.78 103.23
C SER A 350 21.79 40.63 104.60
N TYR A 351 22.55 40.09 105.57
CA TYR A 351 22.12 39.88 106.95
C TYR A 351 23.16 40.49 107.90
N ASP A 352 22.79 41.57 108.59
CA ASP A 352 23.61 42.20 109.61
C ASP A 352 23.40 41.49 110.97
N ARG A 353 24.49 40.99 111.57
CA ARG A 353 24.51 40.53 112.96
C ARG A 353 24.96 41.67 113.88
N PHE A 354 24.10 42.07 114.81
CA PHE A 354 24.49 42.96 115.91
C PHE A 354 25.40 42.23 116.91
N GLN A 355 26.55 42.84 117.23
CA GLN A 355 27.48 42.42 118.28
C GLN A 355 27.01 42.92 119.65
N HIS A 356 27.22 42.11 120.69
CA HIS A 356 27.38 42.54 122.08
C HIS A 356 28.56 41.79 122.69
#